data_AF-A0A7X3Y917-F1
#
_entry.id   AF-A0A7X3Y917-F1
#
_cell.length_a   1.000
_cell.length_b   1.000
_cell.length_c   1.000
_cell.angle_alpha   90.00
_cell.angle_beta   90.00
_cell.angle_gamma   90.00
#
_symmetry.space_group_name_H-M   'P 1'
#
loop_
_entity.id
_entity.type
_entity.pdbx_description
1 polymer ?
#
loop_
_entity_poly.entity_id
_entity_poly.type
_entity_poly.pdbx_seq_one_letter_code
_entity_poly.pdbx_strand_id
1 'polypeptide(L)'
;MTQSNDRAALREAGARLAEEFGLPVPSGAPGLEAFALEAGFGSLLADPALGPADRMVAVLSALAQKDRQGAIAAHIRPAVKAGLEAREIREIFVQCGLYGGLPMAAHALNTLNAQLGYPDREEEDARDLAALEADGRATMHELHGERAETGYAAPGNAGSAGLYRIAIQYGYGVVWHRPGLSHRRRMIVALASMAVLGLHDTLAKFAASARAMGLTPAEIAAAIAQTAPYAGFPPALNALGRLADVLAED
;
A
#
# COMPACT_ATOMS: atom_id res chain seq x y z
N MET A 1 -10.67 -14.75 13.56
CA MET A 1 -10.91 -14.20 14.92
C MET A 1 -12.26 -13.48 14.91
N THR A 2 -13.12 -13.75 15.88
CA THR A 2 -14.43 -13.07 16.01
C THR A 2 -14.19 -11.66 16.52
N GLN A 3 -14.45 -10.63 15.71
CA GLN A 3 -14.45 -9.25 16.17
C GLN A 3 -15.46 -9.09 17.34
N SER A 4 -15.17 -8.17 18.27
CA SER A 4 -16.12 -7.86 19.35
C SER A 4 -17.48 -7.52 18.75
N ASN A 5 -18.53 -8.23 19.19
CA ASN A 5 -19.91 -7.93 18.81
C ASN A 5 -20.53 -6.80 19.66
N ASP A 6 -19.75 -6.23 20.60
CA ASP A 6 -20.13 -5.08 21.41
C ASP A 6 -19.58 -3.78 20.82
N ARG A 7 -20.49 -2.90 20.42
CA ARG A 7 -20.20 -1.57 19.87
C ARG A 7 -19.50 -0.67 20.88
N ALA A 8 -19.80 -0.78 22.17
CA ALA A 8 -19.14 0.04 23.19
C ALA A 8 -17.66 -0.31 23.31
N ALA A 9 -17.34 -1.61 23.37
CA ALA A 9 -15.97 -2.11 23.35
C ALA A 9 -15.21 -1.71 22.07
N LEU A 10 -15.84 -1.79 20.89
CA LEU A 10 -15.24 -1.32 19.64
C LEU A 10 -14.93 0.17 19.68
N ARG A 11 -15.86 0.98 20.18
CA ARG A 11 -15.66 2.43 20.29
C ARG A 11 -14.52 2.78 21.23
N GLU A 12 -14.43 2.11 22.37
CA GLU A 12 -13.35 2.31 23.34
C GLU A 12 -11.99 1.90 22.76
N ALA A 13 -11.92 0.74 22.11
CA ALA A 13 -10.72 0.29 21.42
C ALA A 13 -10.28 1.27 20.32
N GLY A 14 -11.24 1.76 19.53
CA GLY A 14 -10.99 2.76 18.50
C GLY A 14 -10.49 4.08 19.07
N ALA A 15 -11.07 4.54 20.19
CA ALA A 15 -10.64 5.77 20.85
C ALA A 15 -9.20 5.64 21.36
N ARG A 16 -8.87 4.51 22.00
CA ARG A 16 -7.50 4.21 22.44
C ARG A 16 -6.51 4.21 21.29
N LEU A 17 -6.82 3.54 20.17
CA LEU A 17 -5.93 3.53 19.00
C LEU A 17 -5.78 4.91 18.37
N ALA A 18 -6.88 5.67 18.27
CA ALA A 18 -6.84 7.02 17.72
C ALA A 18 -5.97 7.95 18.57
N GLU A 19 -6.09 7.88 19.90
CA GLU A 19 -5.24 8.63 20.83
C GLU A 19 -3.80 8.13 20.81
N GLU A 20 -3.60 6.82 20.86
CA GLU A 20 -2.30 6.17 20.84
C GLU A 20 -1.52 6.56 19.59
N PHE A 21 -2.11 6.57 18.40
CA PHE A 21 -1.39 6.95 17.19
C PHE A 21 -1.51 8.43 16.83
N GLY A 22 -2.39 9.19 17.49
CA GLY A 22 -2.69 10.58 17.13
C GLY A 22 -3.44 10.69 15.80
N LEU A 23 -4.32 9.74 15.52
CA LEU A 23 -5.09 9.68 14.27
C LEU A 23 -6.26 10.67 14.32
N PRO A 24 -6.55 11.37 13.20
CA PRO A 24 -7.68 12.28 13.15
C PRO A 24 -9.00 11.49 13.20
N VAL A 25 -9.83 11.76 14.19
CA VAL A 25 -11.17 11.18 14.29
C VAL A 25 -12.18 12.10 13.59
N PRO A 26 -12.83 11.65 12.50
CA PRO A 26 -13.87 12.44 11.83
C PRO A 26 -15.01 12.79 12.78
N SER A 27 -15.42 14.06 12.76
CA SER A 27 -16.53 14.61 13.52
C SER A 27 -17.32 15.61 12.68
N GLY A 28 -18.36 16.23 13.23
CA GLY A 28 -19.17 17.25 12.53
C GLY A 28 -20.55 16.78 12.07
N ALA A 29 -20.96 15.55 12.41
CA ALA A 29 -22.34 15.10 12.29
C ALA A 29 -22.70 14.14 13.45
N PRO A 30 -23.94 14.15 13.96
CA PRO A 30 -24.38 13.22 15.00
C PRO A 30 -24.09 11.77 14.61
N GLY A 31 -23.38 11.04 15.48
CA GLY A 31 -23.04 9.63 15.30
C GLY A 31 -21.83 9.34 14.40
N LEU A 32 -21.28 10.33 13.69
CA LEU A 32 -20.13 10.11 12.79
C LEU A 32 -18.86 9.70 13.56
N GLU A 33 -18.60 10.34 14.70
CA GLU A 33 -17.46 10.02 15.55
C GLU A 33 -17.54 8.58 16.08
N ALA A 34 -18.71 8.20 16.62
CA ALA A 34 -18.96 6.84 17.07
C ALA A 34 -18.75 5.82 15.93
N PHE A 35 -19.28 6.10 14.74
CA PHE A 35 -19.07 5.27 13.57
C PHE A 35 -17.58 5.13 13.20
N ALA A 36 -16.82 6.23 13.18
CA ALA A 36 -15.40 6.20 12.85
C ALA A 36 -14.58 5.40 13.87
N LEU A 37 -14.86 5.61 15.17
CA LEU A 37 -14.22 4.87 16.26
C LEU A 37 -14.55 3.38 16.22
N GLU A 38 -15.80 3.01 15.95
CA GLU A 38 -16.21 1.60 15.91
C GLU A 38 -15.71 0.88 14.66
N ALA A 39 -16.09 1.36 13.47
CA ALA A 39 -15.85 0.66 12.22
C ALA A 39 -14.43 0.91 11.68
N GLY A 40 -13.94 2.15 11.77
CA GLY A 40 -12.62 2.53 11.28
C GLY A 40 -11.51 2.04 12.20
N PHE A 41 -11.45 2.56 13.41
CA PHE A 41 -10.32 2.34 14.32
C PHE A 41 -10.44 1.02 15.11
N GLY A 42 -11.56 0.80 15.79
CA GLY A 42 -11.76 -0.33 16.70
C GLY A 42 -11.98 -1.69 16.01
N SER A 43 -12.33 -1.68 14.73
CA SER A 43 -12.51 -2.88 13.91
C SER A 43 -11.39 -3.00 12.86
N LEU A 44 -11.38 -2.16 11.82
CA LEU A 44 -10.47 -2.32 10.69
C LEU A 44 -9.01 -2.09 11.09
N LEU A 45 -8.69 -0.96 11.74
CA LEU A 45 -7.31 -0.67 12.16
C LEU A 45 -6.82 -1.60 13.28
N ALA A 46 -7.73 -2.14 14.09
CA ALA A 46 -7.39 -3.07 15.16
C ALA A 46 -7.09 -4.50 14.68
N ASP A 47 -7.27 -4.82 13.38
CA ASP A 47 -7.08 -6.17 12.85
C ASP A 47 -5.64 -6.68 13.10
N PRO A 48 -5.45 -7.68 13.98
CA PRO A 48 -4.13 -8.14 14.40
C PRO A 48 -3.36 -8.90 13.32
N ALA A 49 -3.97 -9.21 12.17
CA ALA A 49 -3.29 -9.88 11.08
C ALA A 49 -2.11 -9.06 10.52
N LEU A 50 -2.13 -7.73 10.64
CA LEU A 50 -1.00 -6.86 10.29
C LEU A 50 -0.45 -6.12 11.51
N GLY A 51 0.87 -6.00 11.58
CA GLY A 51 1.52 -5.16 12.60
C GLY A 51 1.18 -3.67 12.42
N PRO A 52 1.32 -2.84 13.48
CA PRO A 52 0.99 -1.41 13.42
C PRO A 52 1.66 -0.65 12.26
N ALA A 53 2.96 -0.85 12.05
CA ALA A 53 3.70 -0.23 10.95
C ALA A 53 3.16 -0.65 9.58
N ASP A 54 2.91 -1.94 9.38
CA ASP A 54 2.41 -2.50 8.11
C ASP A 54 0.99 -2.02 7.79
N ARG A 55 0.14 -1.79 8.81
CA ARG A 55 -1.15 -1.12 8.64
C ARG A 55 -0.97 0.29 8.10
N MET A 56 -0.01 1.05 8.64
CA MET A 56 0.29 2.41 8.17
C MET A 56 0.88 2.43 6.76
N VAL A 57 1.58 1.38 6.33
CA VAL A 57 1.98 1.22 4.92
C VAL A 57 0.76 1.21 4.00
N ALA A 58 -0.26 0.42 4.33
CA ALA A 58 -1.50 0.35 3.55
C ALA A 58 -2.30 1.67 3.60
N VAL A 59 -2.42 2.28 4.78
CA VAL A 59 -3.11 3.57 4.99
C VAL A 59 -2.48 4.68 4.16
N LEU A 60 -1.15 4.87 4.27
CA LEU A 60 -0.44 5.92 3.53
C LEU A 60 -0.53 5.69 2.02
N SER A 61 -0.46 4.44 1.57
CA SER A 61 -0.67 4.08 0.16
C SER A 61 -2.06 4.49 -0.31
N ALA A 62 -3.10 4.18 0.45
CA ALA A 62 -4.48 4.51 0.09
C ALA A 62 -4.73 6.03 0.02
N LEU A 63 -4.21 6.77 1.01
CA LEU A 63 -4.29 8.22 1.06
C LEU A 63 -3.55 8.89 -0.10
N ALA A 64 -2.37 8.37 -0.45
CA ALA A 64 -1.59 8.81 -1.60
C ALA A 64 -2.38 8.61 -2.89
N GLN A 65 -2.93 7.42 -3.15
CA GLN A 65 -3.68 7.16 -4.39
C GLN A 65 -4.95 8.03 -4.57
N LYS A 66 -5.50 8.59 -3.48
CA LYS A 66 -6.62 9.54 -3.53
C LYS A 66 -6.18 11.02 -3.53
N ASP A 67 -4.88 11.29 -3.57
CA ASP A 67 -4.23 12.62 -3.51
C ASP A 67 -4.76 13.50 -2.36
N ARG A 68 -4.95 12.89 -1.18
CA ARG A 68 -5.54 13.57 -0.01
C ARG A 68 -4.47 14.21 0.87
N GLN A 69 -3.86 15.30 0.40
CA GLN A 69 -2.71 15.94 1.07
C GLN A 69 -2.95 16.28 2.55
N GLY A 70 -4.10 16.84 2.91
CA GLY A 70 -4.43 17.12 4.32
C GLY A 70 -4.51 15.86 5.19
N ALA A 71 -5.01 14.76 4.62
CA ALA A 71 -5.07 13.48 5.32
C ALA A 71 -3.69 12.81 5.38
N ILE A 72 -2.88 12.86 4.31
CA ILE A 72 -1.48 12.42 4.33
C ILE A 72 -0.71 13.16 5.43
N ALA A 73 -0.84 14.48 5.49
CA ALA A 73 -0.23 15.32 6.51
C ALA A 73 -0.60 14.88 7.93
N ALA A 74 -1.87 14.51 8.15
CA ALA A 74 -2.35 14.03 9.44
C ALA A 74 -1.87 12.62 9.80
N HIS A 75 -1.40 11.81 8.83
CA HIS A 75 -1.01 10.41 9.04
C HIS A 75 0.50 10.16 9.05
N ILE A 76 1.34 11.14 8.68
CA ILE A 76 2.81 11.00 8.73
C ILE A 76 3.30 10.74 10.17
N ARG A 77 2.90 11.58 11.14
CA ARG A 77 3.32 11.40 12.55
C ARG A 77 2.74 10.10 13.15
N PRO A 78 1.47 9.73 12.93
CA PRO A 78 0.95 8.41 13.30
C PRO A 78 1.75 7.24 12.71
N ALA A 79 2.16 7.34 11.45
CA ALA A 79 2.98 6.32 10.80
C ALA A 79 4.35 6.16 11.49
N VAL A 80 5.00 7.27 11.85
CA VAL A 80 6.25 7.25 12.63
C VAL A 80 6.03 6.62 14.02
N LYS A 81 4.94 6.99 14.71
CA LYS A 81 4.60 6.43 16.03
C LYS A 81 4.29 4.93 15.96
N ALA A 82 3.75 4.45 14.84
CA ALA A 82 3.53 3.03 14.57
C ALA A 82 4.81 2.25 14.23
N GLY A 83 5.95 2.94 14.11
CA GLY A 83 7.28 2.34 13.92
C GLY A 83 7.85 2.44 12.52
N LEU A 84 7.27 3.25 11.62
CA LEU A 84 7.88 3.53 10.30
C LEU A 84 8.94 4.62 10.40
N GLU A 85 10.06 4.45 9.70
CA GLU A 85 11.04 5.52 9.54
C GLU A 85 10.61 6.51 8.45
N ALA A 86 11.11 7.75 8.52
CA ALA A 86 10.87 8.77 7.48
C ALA A 86 11.32 8.28 6.09
N ARG A 87 12.39 7.47 6.03
CA ARG A 87 12.87 6.84 4.80
C ARG A 87 11.86 5.83 4.25
N GLU A 88 11.24 5.03 5.10
CA GLU A 88 10.21 4.08 4.68
C GLU A 88 8.98 4.78 4.12
N ILE A 89 8.51 5.84 4.79
CA ILE A 89 7.38 6.65 4.33
C ILE A 89 7.66 7.26 2.95
N ARG A 90 8.88 7.73 2.73
CA ARG A 90 9.34 8.26 1.45
C ARG A 90 9.26 7.22 0.34
N GLU A 91 9.76 6.01 0.61
CA GLU A 91 9.77 4.91 -0.35
C GLU A 91 8.37 4.38 -0.67
N ILE A 92 7.44 4.44 0.29
CA ILE A 92 6.00 4.18 0.04
C ILE A 92 5.49 5.15 -1.03
N PHE A 93 5.69 6.47 -0.86
CA PHE A 93 5.19 7.46 -1.81
C PHE A 93 5.88 7.40 -3.17
N VAL A 94 7.19 7.11 -3.22
CA VAL A 94 7.89 6.85 -4.49
C VAL A 94 7.25 5.68 -5.22
N GLN A 95 7.01 4.56 -4.54
CA GLN A 95 6.42 3.38 -5.17
C GLN A 95 4.95 3.61 -5.55
N CYS A 96 4.17 4.37 -4.77
CA CYS A 96 2.80 4.74 -5.16
C CYS A 96 2.75 5.46 -6.52
N GLY A 97 3.81 6.19 -6.88
CA GLY A 97 3.95 6.86 -8.18
C GLY A 97 3.96 5.91 -9.38
N LEU A 98 4.36 4.64 -9.20
CA LEU A 98 4.27 3.62 -10.26
C LEU A 98 2.83 3.30 -10.65
N TYR A 99 1.89 3.45 -9.71
CA TYR A 99 0.49 3.06 -9.90
C TYR A 99 -0.43 4.26 -10.11
N GLY A 100 -0.25 5.32 -9.33
CA GLY A 100 -1.07 6.54 -9.37
C GLY A 100 -0.45 7.71 -10.15
N GLY A 101 0.77 7.54 -10.66
CA GLY A 101 1.49 8.56 -11.42
C GLY A 101 2.36 9.49 -10.58
N LEU A 102 3.35 10.09 -11.24
CA LEU A 102 4.38 10.93 -10.61
C LEU A 102 3.85 12.21 -9.93
N PRO A 103 2.84 12.95 -10.46
CA PRO A 103 2.37 14.18 -9.81
C PRO A 103 1.84 13.94 -8.39
N MET A 104 1.05 12.87 -8.20
CA MET A 104 0.55 12.50 -6.88
C MET A 104 1.68 12.12 -5.93
N ALA A 105 2.66 11.33 -6.39
CA ALA A 105 3.82 10.98 -5.58
C ALA A 105 4.61 12.24 -5.17
N ALA A 106 4.81 13.19 -6.10
CA ALA A 106 5.47 14.46 -5.81
C ALA A 106 4.71 15.27 -4.76
N HIS A 107 3.38 15.35 -4.82
CA HIS A 107 2.57 16.02 -3.80
C HIS A 107 2.74 15.36 -2.42
N ALA A 108 2.61 14.03 -2.34
CA ALA A 108 2.78 13.30 -1.09
C ALA A 108 4.19 13.47 -0.49
N LEU A 109 5.23 13.43 -1.34
CA LEU A 109 6.62 13.68 -0.94
C LEU A 109 6.84 15.12 -0.46
N ASN A 110 6.23 16.12 -1.09
CA ASN A 110 6.29 17.50 -0.63
C ASN A 110 5.67 17.65 0.77
N THR A 111 4.53 17.01 1.00
CA THR A 111 3.88 16.97 2.32
C THR A 111 4.77 16.29 3.37
N LEU A 112 5.45 15.20 3.01
CA LEU A 112 6.44 14.55 3.87
C LEU A 112 7.63 15.47 4.19
N ASN A 113 8.21 16.08 3.17
CA ASN A 113 9.39 16.94 3.29
C ASN A 113 9.11 18.17 4.16
N ALA A 114 7.91 18.74 4.05
CA ALA A 114 7.49 19.86 4.88
C ALA A 114 7.43 19.50 6.38
N GLN A 115 7.20 18.22 6.73
CA GLN A 115 7.10 17.78 8.13
C GLN A 115 8.40 17.18 8.69
N LEU A 116 9.10 16.37 7.89
CA LEU A 116 10.23 15.55 8.33
C LEU A 116 11.55 15.91 7.64
N GLY A 117 11.56 16.91 6.76
CA GLY A 117 12.73 17.33 6.00
C GLY A 117 13.00 16.50 4.74
N TYR A 118 13.85 17.04 3.88
CA TYR A 118 14.43 16.35 2.72
C TYR A 118 15.83 15.85 3.09
N PRO A 119 16.23 14.62 2.71
CA PRO A 119 17.58 14.14 2.99
C PRO A 119 18.64 14.99 2.28
N ASP A 120 19.76 15.27 2.95
CA ASP A 120 20.83 16.14 2.43
C ASP A 120 21.56 15.58 1.19
N ARG A 121 21.31 14.33 0.80
CA ARG A 121 21.95 13.67 -0.35
C ARG A 121 20.93 13.01 -1.26
N GLU A 122 21.06 13.29 -2.55
CA GLU A 122 20.44 12.48 -3.60
C GLU A 122 21.21 11.16 -3.74
N GLU A 123 20.49 10.05 -3.80
CA GLU A 123 21.04 8.74 -4.14
C GLU A 123 20.79 8.52 -5.64
N GLU A 124 21.83 8.70 -6.45
CA GLU A 124 21.78 8.42 -7.89
C GLU A 124 22.10 6.95 -8.16
N ASP A 125 21.26 6.30 -8.96
CA ASP A 125 21.49 4.94 -9.42
C ASP A 125 22.41 4.97 -10.64
N ALA A 126 23.67 4.56 -10.46
CA ALA A 126 24.70 4.63 -11.49
C ALA A 126 24.60 3.50 -12.54
N ARG A 127 23.65 2.57 -12.40
CA ARG A 127 23.46 1.47 -13.37
C ARG A 127 22.95 2.01 -14.70
N ASP A 128 23.44 1.43 -15.80
CA ASP A 128 22.92 1.73 -17.14
C ASP A 128 21.57 1.02 -17.40
N LEU A 129 20.92 1.37 -18.51
CA LEU A 129 19.61 0.78 -18.86
C LEU A 129 19.67 -0.74 -19.07
N ALA A 130 20.82 -1.29 -19.48
CA ALA A 130 20.94 -2.73 -19.71
C ALA A 130 21.00 -3.48 -18.37
N ALA A 131 21.74 -2.97 -17.39
CA ALA A 131 21.77 -3.48 -16.03
C ALA A 131 20.40 -3.36 -15.35
N LEU A 132 19.74 -2.20 -15.45
CA LEU A 132 18.39 -2.01 -14.91
C LEU A 132 17.36 -2.97 -15.53
N GLU A 133 17.47 -3.22 -16.83
CA GLU A 133 16.60 -4.15 -17.52
C GLU A 133 16.85 -5.61 -17.09
N ALA A 134 18.11 -6.00 -16.91
CA ALA A 134 18.49 -7.34 -16.44
C ALA A 134 17.96 -7.60 -15.02
N ASP A 135 18.25 -6.70 -14.08
CA ASP A 135 17.76 -6.79 -12.69
C ASP A 135 16.23 -6.74 -12.64
N GLY A 136 15.62 -5.86 -13.43
CA GLY A 136 14.17 -5.74 -13.53
C GLY A 136 13.49 -7.01 -14.01
N ARG A 137 14.07 -7.70 -15.02
CA ARG A 137 13.56 -9.01 -15.45
C ARG A 137 13.72 -10.06 -14.37
N ALA A 138 14.86 -10.09 -13.68
CA ALA A 138 15.10 -11.03 -12.59
C ALA A 138 14.05 -10.86 -11.47
N THR A 139 13.82 -9.64 -10.98
CA THR A 139 12.81 -9.35 -9.96
C THR A 139 11.39 -9.65 -10.44
N MET A 140 11.06 -9.30 -11.69
CA MET A 140 9.73 -9.61 -12.26
C MET A 140 9.47 -11.13 -12.26
N HIS A 141 10.47 -11.93 -12.65
CA HIS A 141 10.39 -13.40 -12.66
C HIS A 141 10.36 -13.97 -11.24
N GLU A 142 11.17 -13.45 -10.32
CA GLU A 142 11.15 -13.82 -8.90
C GLU A 142 9.78 -13.61 -8.27
N LEU A 143 9.17 -12.44 -8.48
CA LEU A 143 7.87 -12.10 -7.90
C LEU A 143 6.74 -12.92 -8.52
N HIS A 144 6.73 -13.06 -9.85
CA HIS A 144 5.55 -13.54 -10.56
C HIS A 144 5.62 -14.99 -11.03
N GLY A 145 6.80 -15.60 -11.07
CA GLY A 145 7.03 -16.94 -11.62
C GLY A 145 6.51 -17.06 -13.05
N GLU A 146 5.79 -18.15 -13.36
CA GLU A 146 5.19 -18.38 -14.68
C GLU A 146 4.25 -17.27 -15.16
N ARG A 147 3.76 -16.41 -14.25
CA ARG A 147 2.87 -15.29 -14.57
C ARG A 147 3.61 -14.05 -15.05
N ALA A 148 4.95 -14.02 -14.95
CA ALA A 148 5.77 -12.84 -15.24
C ALA A 148 5.48 -12.27 -16.63
N GLU A 149 5.33 -13.13 -17.63
CA GLU A 149 5.21 -12.81 -19.04
C GLU A 149 3.80 -13.02 -19.60
N THR A 150 2.77 -12.70 -18.80
CA THR A 150 1.36 -12.85 -19.18
C THR A 150 0.63 -11.50 -19.33
N GLY A 151 -0.47 -11.48 -20.09
CA GLY A 151 -1.30 -10.28 -20.28
C GLY A 151 -0.56 -9.13 -20.95
N TYR A 152 -0.56 -7.95 -20.34
CA TYR A 152 0.18 -6.78 -20.85
C TYR A 152 1.71 -6.96 -20.79
N ALA A 153 2.21 -7.94 -20.03
CA ALA A 153 3.62 -8.25 -19.89
C ALA A 153 4.13 -9.26 -20.94
N ALA A 154 3.23 -9.83 -21.75
CA ALA A 154 3.60 -10.86 -22.71
C ALA A 154 4.60 -10.31 -23.75
N PRO A 155 5.72 -11.02 -24.04
CA PRO A 155 6.73 -10.58 -25.01
C PRO A 155 6.17 -10.28 -26.40
N GLY A 156 5.09 -10.98 -26.79
CA GLY A 156 4.40 -10.77 -28.06
C GLY A 156 3.40 -9.60 -28.09
N ASN A 157 3.19 -8.90 -26.97
CA ASN A 157 2.25 -7.78 -26.91
C ASN A 157 2.88 -6.49 -27.43
N ALA A 158 2.83 -6.30 -28.75
CA ALA A 158 3.37 -5.11 -29.41
C ALA A 158 2.76 -3.78 -28.91
N GLY A 159 1.50 -3.81 -28.43
CA GLY A 159 0.80 -2.62 -27.94
C GLY A 159 1.34 -2.09 -26.61
N SER A 160 1.90 -2.95 -25.76
CA SER A 160 2.45 -2.57 -24.45
C SER A 160 3.97 -2.63 -24.39
N ALA A 161 4.66 -3.29 -25.32
CA ALA A 161 6.09 -3.59 -25.24
C ALA A 161 6.98 -2.39 -24.91
N GLY A 162 6.74 -1.23 -25.55
CA GLY A 162 7.53 -0.02 -25.31
C GLY A 162 7.40 0.51 -23.88
N LEU A 163 6.16 0.65 -23.39
CA LEU A 163 5.90 1.09 -22.02
C LEU A 163 6.34 0.03 -21.00
N TYR A 164 6.11 -1.24 -21.29
CA TYR A 164 6.43 -2.32 -20.36
C TYR A 164 7.94 -2.50 -20.20
N ARG A 165 8.74 -2.24 -21.24
CA ARG A 165 10.20 -2.18 -21.11
C ARG A 165 10.64 -1.13 -20.08
N ILE A 166 10.02 0.04 -20.08
CA ILE A 166 10.28 1.09 -19.08
C ILE A 166 9.83 0.61 -17.69
N ALA A 167 8.69 -0.08 -17.58
CA ALA A 167 8.24 -0.67 -16.32
C ALA A 167 9.20 -1.75 -15.78
N ILE A 168 9.81 -2.55 -16.66
CA ILE A 168 10.88 -3.49 -16.32
C ILE A 168 12.09 -2.73 -15.77
N GLN A 169 12.60 -1.76 -16.50
CA GLN A 169 13.80 -1.00 -16.12
C GLN A 169 13.62 -0.20 -14.83
N TYR A 170 12.56 0.59 -14.72
CA TYR A 170 12.39 1.55 -13.63
C TYR A 170 11.45 1.06 -12.53
N GLY A 171 10.40 0.32 -12.88
CA GLY A 171 9.52 -0.28 -11.88
C GLY A 171 10.27 -1.37 -11.12
N TYR A 172 10.59 -2.47 -11.81
CA TYR A 172 11.28 -3.60 -11.20
C TYR A 172 12.79 -3.34 -10.99
N GLY A 173 13.49 -2.78 -11.98
CA GLY A 173 14.94 -2.59 -11.92
C GLY A 173 15.40 -1.48 -10.96
N VAL A 174 14.64 -0.39 -10.84
CA VAL A 174 14.96 0.71 -9.90
C VAL A 174 14.12 0.63 -8.64
N VAL A 175 12.80 0.87 -8.71
CA VAL A 175 11.98 1.13 -7.52
C VAL A 175 11.95 -0.05 -6.55
N TRP A 176 11.86 -1.30 -7.03
CA TRP A 176 11.92 -2.48 -6.15
C TRP A 176 13.28 -2.68 -5.47
N HIS A 177 14.36 -2.15 -6.05
CA HIS A 177 15.73 -2.25 -5.52
C HIS A 177 16.13 -1.06 -4.63
N ARG A 178 15.30 -0.01 -4.55
CA ARG A 178 15.62 1.15 -3.70
C ARG A 178 15.72 0.74 -2.22
N PRO A 179 16.72 1.20 -1.47
CA PRO A 179 16.85 0.84 -0.06
C PRO A 179 15.88 1.62 0.83
N GLY A 180 15.56 1.03 1.98
CA GLY A 180 14.70 1.67 2.99
C GLY A 180 13.23 1.28 2.90
N LEU A 181 12.86 0.24 2.16
CA LEU A 181 11.57 -0.43 2.33
C LEU A 181 11.73 -1.91 1.94
N SER A 182 11.32 -2.82 2.83
CA SER A 182 11.45 -4.27 2.57
C SER A 182 10.53 -4.71 1.44
N HIS A 183 10.89 -5.78 0.71
CA HIS A 183 10.05 -6.34 -0.36
C HIS A 183 8.64 -6.67 0.14
N ARG A 184 8.51 -7.17 1.37
CA ARG A 184 7.23 -7.41 2.03
C ARG A 184 6.37 -6.13 2.11
N ARG A 185 6.94 -5.01 2.58
CA ARG A 185 6.22 -3.73 2.65
C ARG A 185 5.95 -3.16 1.26
N ARG A 186 6.87 -3.31 0.30
CA ARG A 186 6.63 -2.96 -1.12
C ARG A 186 5.45 -3.70 -1.71
N MET A 187 5.26 -4.97 -1.33
CA MET A 187 4.10 -5.75 -1.73
C MET A 187 2.80 -5.19 -1.11
N ILE A 188 2.81 -4.81 0.17
CA ILE A 188 1.65 -4.16 0.82
C ILE A 188 1.29 -2.85 0.10
N VAL A 189 2.28 -2.04 -0.30
CA VAL A 189 2.06 -0.81 -1.10
C VAL A 189 1.36 -1.13 -2.42
N ALA A 190 1.82 -2.17 -3.13
CA ALA A 190 1.24 -2.59 -4.40
C ALA A 190 -0.23 -3.04 -4.25
N LEU A 191 -0.50 -3.92 -3.28
CA LEU A 191 -1.84 -4.44 -3.02
C LEU A 191 -2.82 -3.32 -2.63
N ALA A 192 -2.44 -2.46 -1.68
CA ALA A 192 -3.26 -1.34 -1.26
C ALA A 192 -3.51 -0.35 -2.42
N SER A 193 -2.47 -0.04 -3.20
CA SER A 193 -2.60 0.88 -4.33
C SER A 193 -3.55 0.34 -5.41
N MET A 194 -3.40 -0.93 -5.81
CA MET A 194 -4.23 -1.54 -6.83
C MET A 194 -5.68 -1.72 -6.38
N ALA A 195 -5.92 -2.00 -5.09
CA ALA A 195 -7.26 -2.04 -4.53
C ALA A 195 -7.95 -0.67 -4.64
N VAL A 196 -7.26 0.41 -4.28
CA VAL A 196 -7.82 1.78 -4.35
C VAL A 196 -8.08 2.26 -5.78
N LEU A 197 -7.23 1.84 -6.72
CA LEU A 197 -7.34 2.18 -8.14
C LEU A 197 -8.28 1.25 -8.92
N GLY A 198 -8.78 0.16 -8.32
CA GLY A 198 -9.66 -0.80 -8.98
C GLY A 198 -8.96 -1.67 -10.04
N LEU A 199 -7.64 -1.87 -9.93
CA LEU A 199 -6.83 -2.63 -10.88
C LEU A 199 -6.90 -4.15 -10.63
N HIS A 200 -8.11 -4.70 -10.62
CA HIS A 200 -8.45 -6.02 -10.09
C HIS A 200 -7.63 -7.20 -10.67
N ASP A 201 -7.37 -7.23 -11.97
CA ASP A 201 -6.56 -8.33 -12.56
C ASP A 201 -5.08 -8.21 -12.21
N THR A 202 -4.56 -6.98 -12.10
CA THR A 202 -3.19 -6.77 -11.63
C THR A 202 -3.08 -7.08 -10.14
N LEU A 203 -4.09 -6.70 -9.36
CA LEU A 203 -4.21 -7.06 -7.95
C LEU A 203 -4.17 -8.57 -7.75
N ALA A 204 -4.89 -9.36 -8.56
CA ALA A 204 -4.86 -10.82 -8.48
C ALA A 204 -3.46 -11.39 -8.74
N LYS A 205 -2.75 -10.90 -9.76
CA LYS A 205 -1.35 -11.29 -10.03
C LYS A 205 -0.43 -10.98 -8.86
N PHE A 206 -0.55 -9.79 -8.25
CA PHE A 206 0.28 -9.37 -7.13
C PHE A 206 -0.09 -10.07 -5.81
N ALA A 207 -1.37 -10.33 -5.54
CA ALA A 207 -1.81 -11.09 -4.35
C ALA A 207 -1.23 -12.50 -4.36
N ALA A 208 -1.22 -13.15 -5.52
CA ALA A 208 -0.64 -14.48 -5.66
C ALA A 208 0.91 -14.46 -5.69
N SER A 209 1.53 -13.28 -5.90
CA SER A 209 2.97 -13.06 -5.66
C SER A 209 3.24 -12.85 -4.16
N ALA A 210 2.35 -12.14 -3.46
CA ALA A 210 2.41 -11.95 -2.02
C ALA A 210 2.34 -13.29 -1.26
N ARG A 211 1.47 -14.22 -1.69
CA ARG A 211 1.43 -15.59 -1.15
C ARG A 211 2.77 -16.31 -1.32
N ALA A 212 3.37 -16.25 -2.51
CA ALA A 212 4.67 -16.86 -2.80
C ALA A 212 5.81 -16.26 -1.94
N MET A 213 5.69 -14.98 -1.58
CA MET A 213 6.60 -14.29 -0.65
C MET A 213 6.33 -14.58 0.84
N GLY A 214 5.31 -15.39 1.16
CA GLY A 214 4.97 -15.78 2.52
C GLY A 214 3.98 -14.85 3.25
N LEU A 215 3.28 -13.93 2.55
CA LEU A 215 2.14 -13.26 3.16
C LEU A 215 0.99 -14.27 3.32
N THR A 216 0.35 -14.26 4.49
CA THR A 216 -0.83 -15.10 4.74
C THR A 216 -2.08 -14.51 4.06
N PRO A 217 -3.13 -15.31 3.83
CA PRO A 217 -4.41 -14.79 3.35
C PRO A 217 -4.97 -13.68 4.25
N ALA A 218 -4.82 -13.83 5.57
CA ALA A 218 -5.26 -12.84 6.55
C ALA A 218 -4.49 -11.52 6.41
N GLU A 219 -3.17 -11.57 6.18
CA GLU A 219 -2.35 -10.37 5.96
C GLU A 219 -2.72 -9.64 4.67
N ILE A 220 -2.96 -10.37 3.59
CA ILE A 220 -3.38 -9.79 2.30
C ILE A 220 -4.77 -9.15 2.43
N ALA A 221 -5.72 -9.85 3.05
CA ALA A 221 -7.06 -9.35 3.29
C ALA A 221 -7.04 -8.09 4.17
N ALA A 222 -6.27 -8.11 5.26
CA ALA A 222 -6.10 -6.96 6.14
C ALA A 222 -5.47 -5.77 5.41
N ALA A 223 -4.43 -5.98 4.58
CA ALA A 223 -3.79 -4.90 3.81
C ALA A 223 -4.79 -4.17 2.89
N ILE A 224 -5.69 -4.92 2.25
CA ILE A 224 -6.74 -4.37 1.40
C ILE A 224 -7.83 -3.72 2.25
N ALA A 225 -8.25 -4.35 3.35
CA ALA A 225 -9.29 -3.82 4.23
C ALA A 225 -8.90 -2.49 4.87
N GLN A 226 -7.61 -2.27 5.17
CA GLN A 226 -7.11 -0.98 5.67
C GLN A 226 -7.37 0.19 4.71
N THR A 227 -7.61 -0.06 3.43
CA THR A 227 -7.93 1.00 2.47
C THR A 227 -9.36 1.53 2.60
N ALA A 228 -10.28 0.77 3.20
CA ALA A 228 -11.71 1.07 3.23
C ALA A 228 -12.07 2.40 3.94
N PRO A 229 -11.49 2.76 5.10
CA PRO A 229 -11.80 4.03 5.75
C PRO A 229 -11.37 5.26 4.92
N TYR A 230 -10.40 5.08 4.03
CA TYR A 230 -9.74 6.19 3.31
C TYR A 230 -10.16 6.29 1.84
N ALA A 231 -10.49 5.16 1.21
CA ALA A 231 -10.89 5.06 -0.18
C ALA A 231 -12.34 4.60 -0.37
N GLY A 232 -13.04 4.24 0.71
CA GLY A 232 -14.42 3.74 0.73
C GLY A 232 -14.50 2.20 0.79
N PHE A 233 -15.60 1.69 1.35
CA PHE A 233 -15.87 0.25 1.41
C PHE A 233 -15.98 -0.43 0.04
N PRO A 234 -16.68 0.11 -0.98
CA PRO A 234 -16.89 -0.63 -2.22
C PRO A 234 -15.62 -1.02 -2.97
N PRO A 235 -14.60 -0.14 -3.16
CA PRO A 235 -13.33 -0.54 -3.78
C PRO A 235 -12.62 -1.67 -3.03
N ALA A 236 -12.58 -1.62 -1.69
CA ALA A 236 -11.96 -2.66 -0.86
C ALA A 236 -12.74 -3.98 -0.95
N LEU A 237 -14.07 -3.95 -0.89
CA LEU A 237 -14.92 -5.13 -1.02
C LEU A 237 -14.80 -5.78 -2.40
N ASN A 238 -14.77 -4.99 -3.47
CA ASN A 238 -14.57 -5.50 -4.83
C ASN A 238 -13.18 -6.15 -4.98
N ALA A 239 -12.16 -5.53 -4.40
CA ALA A 239 -10.81 -6.08 -4.36
C ALA A 239 -10.75 -7.42 -3.62
N LEU A 240 -11.34 -7.51 -2.41
CA LEU A 240 -11.41 -8.76 -1.64
C LEU A 240 -12.23 -9.84 -2.36
N GLY A 241 -13.37 -9.47 -2.95
CA GLY A 241 -14.19 -10.39 -3.73
C GLY A 241 -13.46 -10.96 -4.94
N ARG A 242 -12.65 -10.15 -5.63
CA ARG A 242 -11.80 -10.61 -6.75
C ARG A 242 -10.76 -11.65 -6.32
N LEU A 243 -10.33 -11.60 -5.06
CA LEU A 243 -9.28 -12.44 -4.50
C LEU A 243 -9.81 -13.65 -3.73
N ALA A 244 -11.10 -13.96 -3.80
CA ALA A 244 -11.71 -15.05 -3.04
C ALA A 244 -10.91 -16.37 -3.12
N ASP A 245 -10.46 -16.75 -4.33
CA ASP A 245 -9.66 -17.96 -4.53
C ASP A 245 -8.28 -17.88 -3.86
N VAL A 246 -7.57 -16.76 -4.04
CA VAL A 246 -6.24 -16.52 -3.43
C VAL A 246 -6.31 -16.51 -1.90
N LEU A 247 -7.45 -16.09 -1.35
CA LEU A 247 -7.69 -16.00 0.09
C LEU A 247 -8.19 -17.31 0.72
N ALA A 248 -8.63 -18.27 -0.09
CA ALA A 248 -9.16 -19.55 0.36
C ALA A 248 -8.08 -20.64 0.55
N GLU A 249 -6.88 -20.43 0.01
CA GLU A 249 -5.77 -21.39 0.05
C GLU A 249 -4.92 -21.23 1.33
N ASP A 250 -4.66 -22.33 2.05
CA ASP A 250 -3.78 -22.41 3.23
C ASP A 250 -2.29 -22.54 2.86
#